data_AF-A0A3B9HE42-F1
#
_entry.id   AF-A0A3B9HE42-F1
#
_cell.length_a   1.000
_cell.length_b   1.000
_cell.length_c   1.000
_cell.angle_alpha   90.00
_cell.angle_beta   90.00
_cell.angle_gamma   90.00
#
_symmetry.space_group_name_H-M   'P 1'
#
loop_
_entity.id
_entity.type
_entity.pdbx_description
1 polymer ?
#
loop_
_entity_poly.entity_id
_entity_poly.type
_entity_poly.pdbx_seq_one_letter_code
_entity_poly.pdbx_strand_id
1 'polypeptide(L)'
;MNTIEDIILDHDQRGISELRNLVPQDFCKRSSDLILENPGKVFITTGFYILTAGAAETDGPPGAIAIGNALEKLGYEIVYITDEYAFDMMRECKSEKSRVIDFPIMDKPESEEYALELLSKENPSILLSIERCSAAQDDKYRNMRDLDITVNTARIDLLFNIHKTTIGIGDGGNEIGMGNVLDGVDKSDKLVSYPAVSTVNELIISSVSNWGGYGLISSLSMSTGKNVLPTIDEDMQIIRRIVDMGAVDGFSGEQTYKVDGFNLKENADALQRLHDILD
;
A
#
# COMPACT_ATOMS: atom_id res chain seq x y z
N MET A 1 22.32 -15.38 -0.83
CA MET A 1 20.86 -15.55 -0.84
C MET A 1 20.30 -14.15 -0.76
N ASN A 2 19.41 -13.77 -1.67
CA ASN A 2 18.74 -12.47 -1.59
C ASN A 2 17.80 -12.49 -0.39
N THR A 3 17.74 -11.40 0.36
CA THR A 3 16.75 -11.19 1.42
C THR A 3 15.37 -10.87 0.82
N ILE A 4 14.32 -10.86 1.64
CA ILE A 4 12.99 -10.40 1.20
C ILE A 4 13.10 -8.96 0.70
N GLU A 5 13.78 -8.09 1.45
CA GLU A 5 14.00 -6.69 1.14
C GLU A 5 14.77 -6.50 -0.18
N ASP A 6 15.76 -7.36 -0.47
CA ASP A 6 16.49 -7.32 -1.75
C ASP A 6 15.60 -7.67 -2.95
N ILE A 7 14.59 -8.52 -2.77
CA ILE A 7 13.67 -8.90 -3.86
C ILE A 7 12.69 -7.78 -4.16
N ILE A 8 12.06 -7.22 -3.13
CA ILE A 8 11.00 -6.21 -3.30
C ILE A 8 11.55 -4.84 -3.71
N LEU A 9 12.85 -4.60 -3.57
CA LEU A 9 13.56 -3.40 -4.04
C LEU A 9 14.31 -3.62 -5.37
N ASP A 10 14.20 -4.81 -5.96
CA ASP A 10 14.82 -5.07 -7.26
C ASP A 10 14.10 -4.31 -8.38
N HIS A 11 14.77 -4.12 -9.52
CA HIS A 11 14.23 -3.45 -10.70
C HIS A 11 13.62 -2.05 -10.46
N ASP A 12 14.04 -1.35 -9.41
CA ASP A 12 13.56 0.00 -9.09
C ASP A 12 13.65 0.97 -10.28
N GLN A 13 12.49 1.56 -10.64
CA GLN A 13 12.36 2.55 -11.71
C GLN A 13 12.18 3.99 -11.18
N ARG A 14 11.87 4.17 -9.90
CA ARG A 14 11.52 5.46 -9.26
C ARG A 14 12.67 6.03 -8.42
N GLY A 15 13.63 5.20 -7.99
CA GLY A 15 14.78 5.59 -7.17
C GLY A 15 14.58 5.36 -5.67
N ILE A 16 13.50 4.68 -5.28
CA ILE A 16 13.17 4.40 -3.88
C ILE A 16 14.20 3.51 -3.18
N SER A 17 14.85 2.61 -3.92
CA SER A 17 15.89 1.73 -3.41
C SER A 17 17.11 2.48 -2.88
N GLU A 18 17.33 3.73 -3.31
CA GLU A 18 18.38 4.59 -2.77
C GLU A 18 18.14 4.98 -1.30
N LEU A 19 16.88 4.91 -0.85
CA LEU A 19 16.49 5.19 0.54
C LEU A 19 16.70 4.00 1.48
N ARG A 20 17.22 2.87 0.98
CA ARG A 20 17.38 1.61 1.74
C ARG A 20 18.06 1.77 3.09
N ASN A 21 19.04 2.67 3.19
CA ASN A 21 19.81 2.91 4.41
C ASN A 21 19.11 3.83 5.42
N LEU A 22 17.97 4.41 5.05
CA LEU A 22 17.14 5.27 5.91
C LEU A 22 16.02 4.50 6.61
N VAL A 23 15.79 3.24 6.23
CA VAL A 23 14.86 2.32 6.89
C VAL A 23 15.62 1.17 7.56
N PRO A 24 15.06 0.50 8.58
CA PRO A 24 15.68 -0.68 9.19
C PRO A 24 16.06 -1.76 8.17
N GLN A 25 17.10 -2.56 8.44
CA GLN A 25 17.50 -3.63 7.51
C GLN A 25 16.46 -4.75 7.39
N ASP A 26 15.59 -4.90 8.37
CA ASP A 26 14.62 -5.97 8.49
C ASP A 26 13.19 -5.41 8.54
N PHE A 27 12.90 -4.38 7.75
CA PHE A 27 11.63 -3.65 7.80
C PHE A 27 10.41 -4.54 7.52
N CYS A 28 10.53 -5.60 6.71
CA CYS A 28 9.44 -6.57 6.55
C CYS A 28 9.24 -7.41 7.81
N LYS A 29 10.32 -7.80 8.47
CA LYS A 29 10.27 -8.56 9.73
C LYS A 29 9.66 -7.75 10.86
N ARG A 30 10.11 -6.51 11.05
CA ARG A 30 9.57 -5.60 12.06
C ARG A 30 8.09 -5.34 11.87
N SER A 31 7.67 -5.10 10.62
CA SER A 31 6.26 -4.92 10.27
C SER A 31 5.43 -6.17 10.57
N SER A 32 5.95 -7.37 10.25
CA SER A 32 5.27 -8.63 10.57
C SER A 32 5.18 -8.90 12.07
N ASP A 33 6.22 -8.57 12.83
CA ASP A 33 6.22 -8.71 14.29
C ASP A 33 5.20 -7.77 14.93
N LEU A 34 5.14 -6.50 14.48
CA LEU A 34 4.16 -5.52 14.94
C LEU A 34 2.72 -6.00 14.72
N ILE A 35 2.44 -6.62 13.56
CA ILE A 35 1.13 -7.24 13.29
C ILE A 35 0.86 -8.36 14.30
N LEU A 36 1.77 -9.31 14.44
CA LEU A 36 1.60 -10.50 15.29
C LEU A 36 1.45 -10.16 16.78
N GLU A 37 2.03 -9.05 17.23
CA GLU A 37 1.89 -8.52 18.58
C GLU A 37 0.54 -7.81 18.83
N ASN A 38 -0.19 -7.45 17.76
CA ASN A 38 -1.44 -6.68 17.83
C ASN A 38 -2.62 -7.41 17.13
N PRO A 39 -3.01 -8.62 17.60
CA PRO A 39 -4.09 -9.38 17.00
C PRO A 39 -5.43 -8.63 17.10
N GLY A 40 -6.27 -8.76 16.09
CA GLY A 40 -7.60 -8.16 16.08
C GLY A 40 -8.03 -7.67 14.70
N LYS A 41 -8.66 -6.51 14.67
CA LYS A 41 -9.15 -5.88 13.45
C LYS A 41 -8.05 -5.03 12.81
N VAL A 42 -7.78 -5.27 11.54
CA VAL A 42 -6.84 -4.49 10.73
C VAL A 42 -7.60 -3.63 9.76
N PHE A 43 -7.26 -2.33 9.73
CA PHE A 43 -7.60 -1.49 8.60
C PHE A 43 -6.49 -1.57 7.57
N ILE A 44 -6.87 -1.83 6.31
CA ILE A 44 -5.95 -1.78 5.18
C ILE A 44 -6.40 -0.66 4.26
N THR A 45 -5.53 0.33 4.03
CA THR A 45 -5.84 1.49 3.19
C THR A 45 -5.06 1.44 1.88
N THR A 46 -5.72 1.69 0.77
CA THR A 46 -5.10 1.62 -0.56
C THR A 46 -5.88 2.41 -1.60
N GLY A 47 -5.28 2.59 -2.77
CA GLY A 47 -5.84 3.24 -3.94
C GLY A 47 -5.21 4.62 -4.14
N PHE A 48 -4.73 4.85 -5.36
CA PHE A 48 -4.10 6.10 -5.78
C PHE A 48 -4.75 6.61 -7.06
N TYR A 49 -5.17 7.87 -7.09
CA TYR A 49 -5.87 8.46 -8.23
C TYR A 49 -4.91 8.93 -9.34
N ILE A 50 -5.14 8.48 -10.57
CA ILE A 50 -4.41 8.89 -11.78
C ILE A 50 -5.18 9.97 -12.53
N LEU A 51 -4.72 11.21 -12.36
CA LEU A 51 -5.33 12.42 -12.93
C LEU A 51 -5.59 12.33 -14.45
N THR A 52 -4.67 11.75 -15.22
CA THR A 52 -4.80 11.66 -16.68
C THR A 52 -5.86 10.66 -17.14
N ALA A 53 -6.22 9.69 -16.29
CA ALA A 53 -7.18 8.64 -16.58
C ALA A 53 -8.53 8.86 -15.90
N GLY A 54 -8.57 9.62 -14.80
CA GLY A 54 -9.77 9.77 -13.98
C GLY A 54 -10.14 8.48 -13.24
N ALA A 55 -9.16 7.64 -12.92
CA ALA A 55 -9.34 6.31 -12.34
C ALA A 55 -8.26 6.04 -11.27
N ALA A 56 -8.48 5.04 -10.42
CA ALA A 56 -7.43 4.54 -9.53
C ALA A 56 -6.42 3.66 -10.28
N GLU A 57 -5.20 3.60 -9.80
CA GLU A 57 -4.15 2.79 -10.41
C GLU A 57 -4.17 1.30 -10.00
N THR A 58 -3.33 0.52 -10.67
CA THR A 58 -3.16 -0.92 -10.45
C THR A 58 -2.17 -1.28 -9.33
N ASP A 59 -1.32 -0.35 -8.90
CA ASP A 59 -0.45 -0.57 -7.74
C ASP A 59 -1.18 -0.23 -6.43
N GLY A 60 -0.99 -1.05 -5.41
CA GLY A 60 -1.72 -0.99 -4.14
C GLY A 60 -2.82 -2.04 -3.98
N PRO A 61 -3.92 -1.99 -4.76
CA PRO A 61 -5.06 -2.87 -4.56
C PRO A 61 -4.73 -4.37 -4.56
N PRO A 62 -3.94 -4.92 -5.51
CA PRO A 62 -3.57 -6.34 -5.46
C PRO A 62 -2.82 -6.75 -4.19
N GLY A 63 -1.84 -5.94 -3.77
CA GLY A 63 -1.08 -6.15 -2.54
C GLY A 63 -1.95 -6.03 -1.30
N ALA A 64 -2.87 -5.05 -1.25
CA ALA A 64 -3.83 -4.90 -0.17
C ALA A 64 -4.73 -6.13 -0.02
N ILE A 65 -5.28 -6.62 -1.13
CA ILE A 65 -6.11 -7.84 -1.16
C ILE A 65 -5.28 -9.06 -0.71
N ALA A 66 -4.04 -9.19 -1.18
CA ALA A 66 -3.16 -10.27 -0.77
C ALA A 66 -2.87 -10.23 0.75
N ILE A 67 -2.55 -9.05 1.30
CA ILE A 67 -2.30 -8.87 2.74
C ILE A 67 -3.56 -9.23 3.53
N GLY A 68 -4.73 -8.71 3.15
CA GLY A 68 -5.97 -9.01 3.85
C GLY A 68 -6.30 -10.50 3.82
N ASN A 69 -6.17 -11.16 2.67
CA ASN A 69 -6.37 -12.60 2.55
C ASN A 69 -5.39 -13.40 3.42
N ALA A 70 -4.12 -12.98 3.50
CA ALA A 70 -3.12 -13.61 4.35
C ALA A 70 -3.45 -13.44 5.84
N LEU A 71 -3.82 -12.23 6.26
CA LEU A 71 -4.18 -11.94 7.65
C LEU A 71 -5.49 -12.64 8.07
N GLU A 72 -6.47 -12.77 7.20
CA GLU A 72 -7.67 -13.60 7.47
C GLU A 72 -7.31 -15.08 7.70
N LYS A 73 -6.34 -15.63 6.94
CA LYS A 73 -5.80 -16.98 7.17
C LYS A 73 -5.08 -17.12 8.51
N LEU A 74 -4.69 -16.00 9.14
CA LEU A 74 -4.06 -15.92 10.46
C LEU A 74 -5.05 -15.50 11.56
N GLY A 75 -6.34 -15.29 11.23
CA GLY A 75 -7.40 -15.04 12.21
C GLY A 75 -7.71 -13.56 12.48
N TYR A 76 -7.21 -12.64 11.67
CA TYR A 76 -7.53 -11.21 11.78
C TYR A 76 -8.87 -10.89 11.12
N GLU A 77 -9.53 -9.83 11.60
CA GLU A 77 -10.69 -9.22 10.92
C GLU A 77 -10.19 -8.10 10.01
N ILE A 78 -10.59 -8.09 8.73
CA ILE A 78 -10.09 -7.12 7.75
C ILE A 78 -11.18 -6.14 7.33
N VAL A 79 -10.84 -4.86 7.38
CA VAL A 79 -11.65 -3.77 6.85
C VAL A 79 -10.77 -2.94 5.92
N TYR A 80 -11.14 -2.89 4.64
CA TYR A 80 -10.47 -2.01 3.68
C TYR A 80 -11.06 -0.61 3.78
N ILE A 81 -10.20 0.41 3.81
CA ILE A 81 -10.60 1.82 3.75
C ILE A 81 -10.04 2.41 2.46
N THR A 82 -10.92 2.91 1.60
CA THR A 82 -10.54 3.52 0.32
C THR A 82 -11.55 4.62 -0.02
N ASP A 83 -11.39 5.29 -1.14
CA ASP A 83 -12.34 6.32 -1.62
C ASP A 83 -13.13 5.85 -2.84
N GLU A 84 -14.02 6.73 -3.32
CA GLU A 84 -14.92 6.47 -4.44
C GLU A 84 -14.24 5.89 -5.69
N TYR A 85 -12.95 6.21 -5.94
CA TYR A 85 -12.24 5.77 -7.15
C TYR A 85 -11.77 4.33 -7.09
N ALA A 86 -11.49 3.79 -5.90
CA ALA A 86 -11.07 2.41 -5.69
C ALA A 86 -12.11 1.56 -4.94
N PHE A 87 -13.21 2.15 -4.48
CA PHE A 87 -14.24 1.45 -3.71
C PHE A 87 -14.82 0.24 -4.42
N ASP A 88 -15.28 0.40 -5.66
CA ASP A 88 -15.95 -0.67 -6.39
C ASP A 88 -15.00 -1.84 -6.68
N MET A 89 -13.74 -1.57 -7.07
CA MET A 89 -12.75 -2.62 -7.34
C MET A 89 -12.37 -3.38 -6.07
N MET A 90 -12.17 -2.67 -4.95
CA MET A 90 -11.86 -3.29 -3.66
C MET A 90 -13.06 -4.11 -3.16
N ARG A 91 -14.29 -3.60 -3.32
CA ARG A 91 -15.52 -4.31 -2.93
C ARG A 91 -15.70 -5.62 -3.70
N GLU A 92 -15.33 -5.62 -4.97
CA GLU A 92 -15.48 -6.77 -5.87
C GLU A 92 -14.36 -7.81 -5.68
N CYS A 93 -13.14 -7.38 -5.34
CA CYS A 93 -11.97 -8.25 -5.23
C CYS A 93 -11.70 -8.76 -3.81
N LYS A 94 -12.29 -8.15 -2.78
CA LYS A 94 -12.15 -8.61 -1.39
C LYS A 94 -12.71 -10.02 -1.17
N SER A 95 -12.28 -10.64 -0.06
CA SER A 95 -12.89 -11.89 0.41
C SER A 95 -14.35 -11.67 0.87
N GLU A 96 -15.09 -12.76 1.06
CA GLU A 96 -16.45 -12.69 1.62
C GLU A 96 -16.47 -12.21 3.08
N LYS A 97 -15.39 -12.42 3.83
CA LYS A 97 -15.30 -12.11 5.27
C LYS A 97 -14.95 -10.66 5.57
N SER A 98 -14.19 -10.04 4.68
CA SER A 98 -13.79 -8.64 4.79
C SER A 98 -14.91 -7.71 4.31
N ARG A 99 -14.74 -6.42 4.56
CA ARG A 99 -15.63 -5.36 4.05
C ARG A 99 -14.82 -4.16 3.62
N VAL A 100 -15.45 -3.28 2.85
CA VAL A 100 -14.87 -2.02 2.39
C VAL A 100 -15.69 -0.87 2.94
N ILE A 101 -15.01 0.16 3.43
CA ILE A 101 -15.60 1.44 3.84
C ILE A 101 -15.11 2.48 2.83
N ASP A 102 -16.06 3.21 2.27
CA ASP A 102 -15.81 4.41 1.47
C ASP A 102 -15.56 5.58 2.41
N PHE A 103 -14.32 6.07 2.44
CA PHE A 103 -13.93 7.28 3.14
C PHE A 103 -14.18 8.47 2.20
N PRO A 104 -15.13 9.36 2.53
CA PRO A 104 -15.56 10.41 1.62
C PRO A 104 -14.47 11.46 1.40
N ILE A 105 -14.44 12.00 0.17
CA ILE A 105 -13.58 13.13 -0.17
C ILE A 105 -14.21 14.41 0.38
N MET A 106 -13.56 14.97 1.39
CA MET A 106 -14.02 16.17 2.10
C MET A 106 -12.82 17.08 2.36
N ASP A 107 -13.11 18.29 2.83
CA ASP A 107 -12.10 19.15 3.43
C ASP A 107 -11.60 18.59 4.77
N LYS A 108 -10.54 19.22 5.26
CA LYS A 108 -9.75 18.70 6.38
C LYS A 108 -10.54 18.58 7.69
N PRO A 109 -11.29 19.60 8.16
CA PRO A 109 -11.99 19.51 9.44
C PRO A 109 -13.02 18.37 9.47
N GLU A 110 -13.81 18.24 8.40
CA GLU A 110 -14.80 17.20 8.19
C GLU A 110 -14.14 15.81 8.13
N SER A 111 -13.01 15.70 7.45
CA SER A 111 -12.24 14.44 7.38
C SER A 111 -11.63 14.06 8.74
N GLU A 112 -11.19 15.03 9.54
CA GLU A 112 -10.69 14.79 10.89
C GLU A 112 -11.80 14.27 11.82
N GLU A 113 -12.99 14.86 11.76
CA GLU A 113 -14.17 14.39 12.52
C GLU A 113 -14.56 12.96 12.10
N TYR A 114 -14.64 12.70 10.79
CA TYR A 114 -14.96 11.38 10.26
C TYR A 114 -13.91 10.32 10.66
N ALA A 115 -12.62 10.67 10.60
CA ALA A 115 -11.53 9.78 11.01
C ALA A 115 -11.64 9.39 12.49
N LEU A 116 -11.95 10.36 13.37
CA LEU A 116 -12.16 10.12 14.80
C LEU A 116 -13.38 9.22 15.07
N GLU A 117 -14.50 9.48 14.39
CA GLU A 117 -15.70 8.65 14.52
C GLU A 117 -15.42 7.22 14.04
N LEU A 118 -14.78 7.08 12.88
CA LEU A 118 -14.47 5.79 12.27
C LEU A 118 -13.56 4.96 13.19
N LEU A 119 -12.47 5.54 13.71
CA LEU A 119 -11.57 4.85 14.64
C LEU A 119 -12.27 4.47 15.94
N SER A 120 -13.12 5.36 16.49
CA SER A 120 -13.88 5.09 17.72
C SER A 120 -14.88 3.94 17.54
N LYS A 121 -15.61 3.95 16.42
CA LYS A 121 -16.64 2.95 16.08
C LYS A 121 -16.03 1.59 15.78
N GLU A 122 -14.94 1.57 15.03
CA GLU A 122 -14.38 0.33 14.51
C GLU A 122 -13.28 -0.24 15.39
N ASN A 123 -12.56 0.60 16.13
CA ASN A 123 -11.52 0.21 17.09
C ASN A 123 -10.53 -0.82 16.52
N PRO A 124 -9.85 -0.53 15.39
CA PRO A 124 -8.82 -1.41 14.84
C PRO A 124 -7.64 -1.55 15.81
N SER A 125 -6.95 -2.70 15.78
CA SER A 125 -5.69 -2.91 16.50
C SER A 125 -4.48 -2.37 15.74
N ILE A 126 -4.59 -2.25 14.42
CA ILE A 126 -3.52 -1.77 13.54
C ILE A 126 -4.10 -1.14 12.27
N LEU A 127 -3.44 -0.09 11.78
CA LEU A 127 -3.65 0.47 10.44
C LEU A 127 -2.47 0.12 9.56
N LEU A 128 -2.73 -0.32 8.33
CA LEU A 128 -1.73 -0.60 7.32
C LEU A 128 -2.10 0.16 6.05
N SER A 129 -1.19 0.98 5.53
CA SER A 129 -1.34 1.63 4.23
C SER A 129 -0.47 0.96 3.19
N ILE A 130 -0.98 0.83 1.97
CA ILE A 130 -0.25 0.38 0.79
C ILE A 130 -0.68 1.20 -0.42
N GLU A 131 0.25 1.91 -1.04
CA GLU A 131 0.01 2.80 -2.18
C GLU A 131 -1.19 3.72 -1.97
N ARG A 132 -1.13 4.52 -0.90
CA ARG A 132 -2.15 5.52 -0.61
C ARG A 132 -1.50 6.88 -0.43
N CYS A 133 -1.92 7.84 -1.25
CA CYS A 133 -1.40 9.21 -1.21
C CYS A 133 -1.63 9.87 0.16
N SER A 134 -0.66 10.68 0.59
CA SER A 134 -0.72 11.52 1.79
C SER A 134 -0.36 12.96 1.46
N ALA A 135 -0.83 13.89 2.29
CA ALA A 135 -0.53 15.30 2.12
C ALA A 135 0.97 15.59 2.27
N ALA A 136 1.47 16.48 1.41
CA ALA A 136 2.74 17.15 1.62
C ALA A 136 2.62 18.28 2.66
N GLN A 137 3.74 18.96 2.96
CA GLN A 137 3.82 20.01 3.97
C GLN A 137 2.83 21.17 3.77
N ASP A 138 2.39 21.40 2.53
CA ASP A 138 1.42 22.43 2.14
C ASP A 138 -0.04 21.93 2.10
N ASP A 139 -0.32 20.78 2.73
CA ASP A 139 -1.64 20.15 2.86
C ASP A 139 -2.27 19.69 1.53
N LYS A 140 -1.44 19.52 0.50
CA LYS A 140 -1.86 19.05 -0.82
C LYS A 140 -1.41 17.63 -1.10
N TYR A 141 -2.26 16.91 -1.82
CA TYR A 141 -2.00 15.56 -2.31
C TYR A 141 -1.55 15.65 -3.75
N ARG A 142 -0.45 14.98 -4.10
CA ARG A 142 0.14 15.05 -5.44
C ARG A 142 0.53 13.67 -5.94
N ASN A 143 0.43 13.47 -7.24
CA ASN A 143 0.98 12.27 -7.89
C ASN A 143 2.49 12.39 -8.14
N MET A 144 3.10 11.37 -8.74
CA MET A 144 4.53 11.31 -9.08
C MET A 144 5.01 12.43 -10.02
N ARG A 145 4.10 13.17 -10.66
CA ARG A 145 4.42 14.32 -11.52
C ARG A 145 4.22 15.67 -10.80
N ASP A 146 4.11 15.64 -9.48
CA ASP A 146 3.84 16.78 -8.60
C ASP A 146 2.52 17.54 -8.93
N LEU A 147 1.59 16.87 -9.63
CA LEU A 147 0.29 17.45 -9.97
C LEU A 147 -0.68 17.26 -8.81
N ASP A 148 -1.39 18.33 -8.47
CA ASP A 148 -2.35 18.40 -7.37
C ASP A 148 -3.59 17.54 -7.69
N ILE A 149 -3.85 16.55 -6.83
CA ILE A 149 -5.00 15.64 -6.88
C ILE A 149 -5.85 15.75 -5.60
N THR A 150 -5.68 16.81 -4.81
CA THR A 150 -6.35 16.97 -3.50
C THR A 150 -7.87 16.84 -3.60
N VAL A 151 -8.48 17.35 -4.67
CA VAL A 151 -9.94 17.27 -4.87
C VAL A 151 -10.44 15.87 -5.24
N ASN A 152 -9.53 14.95 -5.52
CA ASN A 152 -9.79 13.55 -5.89
C ASN A 152 -9.25 12.55 -4.86
N THR A 153 -8.75 13.02 -3.72
CA THR A 153 -8.10 12.15 -2.73
C THR A 153 -8.76 12.34 -1.37
N ALA A 154 -9.40 11.28 -0.86
CA ALA A 154 -9.85 11.28 0.53
C ALA A 154 -8.66 11.35 1.48
N ARG A 155 -8.80 12.14 2.55
CA ARG A 155 -7.74 12.44 3.54
C ARG A 155 -7.56 11.29 4.56
N ILE A 156 -7.38 10.08 4.04
CA ILE A 156 -7.27 8.82 4.80
C ILE A 156 -6.01 8.82 5.69
N ASP A 157 -4.97 9.57 5.32
CA ASP A 157 -3.74 9.75 6.09
C ASP A 157 -3.98 10.34 7.49
N LEU A 158 -5.09 11.05 7.70
CA LEU A 158 -5.49 11.55 9.02
C LEU A 158 -5.75 10.41 10.03
N LEU A 159 -6.18 9.22 9.59
CA LEU A 159 -6.32 8.05 10.47
C LEU A 159 -4.97 7.66 11.10
N PHE A 160 -3.89 7.78 10.33
CA PHE A 160 -2.53 7.39 10.72
C PHE A 160 -1.90 8.40 11.69
N ASN A 161 -2.31 9.67 11.63
CA ASN A 161 -1.89 10.68 12.60
C ASN A 161 -2.52 10.46 14.00
N ILE A 162 -3.65 9.76 14.06
CA ILE A 162 -4.41 9.52 15.30
C ILE A 162 -4.05 8.16 15.91
N HIS A 163 -3.91 7.12 15.08
CA HIS A 163 -3.68 5.77 15.54
C HIS A 163 -2.21 5.52 15.93
N LYS A 164 -1.99 4.61 16.89
CA LYS A 164 -0.66 4.39 17.50
C LYS A 164 0.13 3.22 16.95
N THR A 165 -0.53 2.33 16.22
CA THR A 165 0.05 1.12 15.62
C THR A 165 -0.20 1.20 14.12
N THR A 166 0.81 1.60 13.36
CA THR A 166 0.70 1.96 11.95
C THR A 166 1.85 1.40 11.12
N ILE A 167 1.51 0.89 9.94
CA ILE A 167 2.45 0.41 8.92
C ILE A 167 2.18 1.15 7.62
N GLY A 168 3.22 1.56 6.91
CA GLY A 168 3.13 2.13 5.56
C GLY A 168 3.93 1.30 4.56
N ILE A 169 3.43 1.21 3.32
CA ILE A 169 4.10 0.64 2.16
C ILE A 169 3.96 1.64 1.01
N GLY A 170 5.09 2.05 0.44
CA GLY A 170 5.15 3.02 -0.65
C GLY A 170 6.41 2.87 -1.50
N ASP A 171 6.39 3.48 -2.69
CA ASP A 171 7.45 3.36 -3.69
C ASP A 171 7.86 4.71 -4.34
N GLY A 172 7.15 5.80 -4.07
CA GLY A 172 7.30 7.09 -4.73
C GLY A 172 7.66 8.27 -3.82
N GLY A 173 7.33 8.20 -2.53
CA GLY A 173 7.63 9.25 -1.54
C GLY A 173 6.47 10.18 -1.18
N ASN A 174 5.32 10.03 -1.84
CA ASN A 174 4.08 10.78 -1.62
C ASN A 174 2.97 9.95 -0.95
N GLU A 175 3.30 8.75 -0.48
CA GLU A 175 2.40 7.81 0.17
C GLU A 175 2.44 7.93 1.70
N ILE A 176 1.39 7.42 2.35
CA ILE A 176 1.30 7.35 3.80
C ILE A 176 2.52 6.62 4.39
N GLY A 177 3.20 7.29 5.32
CA GLY A 177 4.36 6.75 6.02
C GLY A 177 5.71 7.18 5.44
N MET A 178 5.74 7.71 4.21
CA MET A 178 6.99 8.20 3.59
C MET A 178 7.59 9.41 4.32
N GLY A 179 6.85 10.05 5.22
CA GLY A 179 7.37 11.04 6.15
C GLY A 179 8.48 10.50 7.06
N ASN A 180 8.58 9.18 7.26
CA ASN A 180 9.69 8.56 8.01
C ASN A 180 11.05 8.76 7.32
N VAL A 181 11.05 8.93 5.99
CA VAL A 181 12.26 9.12 5.16
C VAL A 181 12.20 10.44 4.39
N LEU A 182 11.46 11.44 4.91
CA LEU A 182 11.22 12.74 4.28
C LEU A 182 12.51 13.39 3.78
N ASP A 183 13.53 13.47 4.63
CA ASP A 183 14.84 14.04 4.29
C ASP A 183 15.55 13.33 3.12
N GLY A 184 15.26 12.05 2.91
CA GLY A 184 15.80 11.25 1.82
C GLY A 184 15.05 11.50 0.52
N VAL A 185 13.72 11.56 0.60
CA VAL A 185 12.87 11.89 -0.56
C VAL A 185 13.15 13.32 -1.05
N ASP A 186 13.19 14.30 -0.14
CA ASP A 186 13.44 15.72 -0.45
C ASP A 186 14.81 15.98 -1.12
N LYS A 187 15.80 15.12 -0.87
CA LYS A 187 17.14 15.21 -1.47
C LYS A 187 17.30 14.41 -2.76
N SER A 188 16.29 13.64 -3.15
CA SER A 188 16.34 12.80 -4.35
C SER A 188 15.94 13.61 -5.57
N ASP A 189 16.73 13.53 -6.65
CA ASP A 189 16.37 14.10 -7.95
C ASP A 189 15.44 13.19 -8.77
N LYS A 190 15.06 12.01 -8.23
CA LYS A 190 14.24 11.00 -8.92
C LYS A 190 12.85 10.81 -8.34
N LEU A 191 12.71 10.98 -7.03
CA LEU A 191 11.45 10.86 -6.31
C LEU A 191 10.65 12.18 -6.39
N VAL A 192 9.48 12.20 -5.76
CA VAL A 192 8.61 13.39 -5.75
C VAL A 192 9.29 14.62 -5.17
N SER A 193 8.95 15.81 -5.70
CA SER A 193 9.46 17.08 -5.17
C SER A 193 8.72 17.54 -3.91
N TYR A 194 7.55 16.97 -3.66
CA TYR A 194 6.69 17.29 -2.52
C TYR A 194 6.43 16.02 -1.69
N PRO A 195 7.37 15.61 -0.83
CA PRO A 195 7.22 14.40 -0.04
C PRO A 195 6.02 14.46 0.89
N ALA A 196 5.40 13.31 1.12
CA ALA A 196 4.39 13.15 2.14
C ALA A 196 4.99 13.40 3.53
N VAL A 197 4.18 13.97 4.44
CA VAL A 197 4.62 14.27 5.81
C VAL A 197 4.09 13.30 6.85
N SER A 198 3.15 12.42 6.49
CA SER A 198 2.63 11.42 7.42
C SER A 198 3.70 10.38 7.76
N THR A 199 3.79 10.06 9.04
CA THR A 199 4.72 9.06 9.58
C THR A 199 3.99 7.82 10.07
N VAL A 200 4.71 6.71 10.14
CA VAL A 200 4.20 5.41 10.60
C VAL A 200 5.20 4.76 11.55
N ASN A 201 4.78 3.76 12.33
CA ASN A 201 5.72 3.05 13.19
C ASN A 201 6.71 2.20 12.40
N GLU A 202 6.23 1.48 11.38
CA GLU A 202 7.08 0.69 10.49
C GLU A 202 6.79 1.06 9.03
N LEU A 203 7.84 1.32 8.27
CA LEU A 203 7.78 1.67 6.86
C LEU A 203 8.45 0.57 6.04
N ILE A 204 7.73 0.05 5.06
CA ILE A 204 8.22 -0.82 4.00
C ILE A 204 8.38 0.03 2.74
N ILE A 205 9.56 0.01 2.15
CA ILE A 205 9.80 0.56 0.81
C ILE A 205 9.99 -0.58 -0.18
N SER A 206 9.50 -0.40 -1.39
CA SER A 206 9.57 -1.40 -2.47
C SER A 206 9.56 -0.70 -3.83
N SER A 207 10.02 -1.35 -4.88
CA SER A 207 10.00 -0.81 -6.26
C SER A 207 8.60 -0.72 -6.87
N VAL A 208 7.67 -1.52 -6.33
CA VAL A 208 6.24 -1.55 -6.62
C VAL A 208 5.58 -1.88 -5.28
N SER A 209 4.63 -1.09 -4.81
CA SER A 209 4.00 -1.25 -3.49
C SER A 209 3.36 -2.63 -3.29
N ASN A 210 2.74 -3.20 -4.33
CA ASN A 210 2.26 -4.59 -4.33
C ASN A 210 3.35 -5.59 -3.92
N TRP A 211 4.58 -5.41 -4.41
CA TRP A 211 5.70 -6.29 -4.06
C TRP A 211 6.09 -6.11 -2.59
N GLY A 212 6.08 -4.89 -2.07
CA GLY A 212 6.25 -4.63 -0.64
C GLY A 212 5.21 -5.36 0.22
N GLY A 213 3.96 -5.40 -0.25
CA GLY A 213 2.90 -6.20 0.35
C GLY A 213 3.20 -7.71 0.35
N TYR A 214 3.69 -8.26 -0.76
CA TYR A 214 4.12 -9.67 -0.81
C TYR A 214 5.32 -9.93 0.10
N GLY A 215 6.26 -9.00 0.22
CA GLY A 215 7.39 -9.09 1.15
C GLY A 215 6.95 -9.18 2.60
N LEU A 216 5.98 -8.35 3.00
CA LEU A 216 5.34 -8.44 4.33
C LEU A 216 4.72 -9.82 4.58
N ILE A 217 3.95 -10.33 3.61
CA ILE A 217 3.29 -11.64 3.73
C ILE A 217 4.32 -12.78 3.79
N SER A 218 5.44 -12.66 3.08
CA SER A 218 6.55 -13.60 3.14
C SER A 218 7.13 -13.66 4.55
N SER A 219 7.37 -12.48 5.16
CA SER A 219 7.84 -12.42 6.55
C SER A 219 6.82 -12.98 7.55
N LEU A 220 5.53 -12.69 7.38
CA LEU A 220 4.46 -13.31 8.18
C LEU A 220 4.46 -14.84 8.04
N SER A 221 4.69 -15.34 6.82
CA SER A 221 4.74 -16.78 6.54
C SER A 221 5.90 -17.45 7.27
N MET A 222 7.09 -16.83 7.25
CA MET A 222 8.27 -17.30 7.98
C MET A 222 8.03 -17.29 9.50
N SER A 223 7.53 -16.17 10.05
CA SER A 223 7.30 -16.01 11.49
C SER A 223 6.23 -16.96 12.05
N THR A 224 5.24 -17.34 11.23
CA THR A 224 4.15 -18.24 11.64
C THR A 224 4.39 -19.71 11.26
N GLY A 225 5.42 -20.00 10.45
CA GLY A 225 5.66 -21.34 9.90
C GLY A 225 4.56 -21.83 8.94
N LYS A 226 3.77 -20.91 8.37
CA LYS A 226 2.65 -21.20 7.47
C LYS A 226 2.76 -20.32 6.23
N ASN A 227 2.96 -20.90 5.05
CA ASN A 227 2.92 -20.14 3.81
C ASN A 227 1.50 -19.58 3.59
N VAL A 228 1.37 -18.25 3.66
CA VAL A 228 0.12 -17.50 3.45
C VAL A 228 0.19 -16.56 2.24
N LEU A 229 1.27 -16.60 1.44
CA LEU A 229 1.37 -15.87 0.18
C LEU A 229 0.24 -16.23 -0.79
N PRO A 230 -0.17 -15.28 -1.65
CA PRO A 230 -0.99 -15.62 -2.81
C PRO A 230 -0.19 -16.49 -3.78
N THR A 231 -0.88 -17.36 -4.51
CA THR A 231 -0.30 -18.01 -5.68
C THR A 231 -0.13 -17.00 -6.82
N ILE A 232 0.77 -17.31 -7.76
CA ILE A 232 0.97 -16.50 -8.97
C ILE A 232 -0.34 -16.32 -9.75
N ASP A 233 -1.14 -17.39 -9.87
CA ASP A 233 -2.41 -17.35 -10.61
C ASP A 233 -3.45 -16.48 -9.91
N GLU A 234 -3.57 -16.55 -8.58
CA GLU A 234 -4.46 -15.68 -7.79
C GLU A 234 -4.09 -14.20 -7.99
N ASP A 235 -2.80 -13.88 -7.92
CA ASP A 235 -2.30 -12.50 -8.09
C ASP A 235 -2.60 -11.96 -9.50
N MET A 236 -2.21 -12.71 -10.55
CA MET A 236 -2.48 -12.30 -11.92
C MET A 236 -3.99 -12.16 -12.21
N GLN A 237 -4.84 -12.95 -11.56
CA GLN A 237 -6.30 -12.84 -11.70
C GLN A 237 -6.83 -11.56 -11.06
N ILE A 238 -6.32 -11.18 -9.88
CA ILE A 238 -6.69 -9.92 -9.22
C ILE A 238 -6.28 -8.73 -10.10
N ILE A 239 -5.04 -8.70 -10.61
CA ILE A 239 -4.57 -7.62 -11.49
C ILE A 239 -5.45 -7.50 -12.74
N ARG A 240 -5.73 -8.62 -13.42
CA ARG A 240 -6.63 -8.61 -14.59
C ARG A 240 -8.01 -8.06 -14.24
N ARG A 241 -8.58 -8.48 -13.11
CA ARG A 241 -9.93 -8.09 -12.70
C ARG A 241 -10.02 -6.59 -12.40
N ILE A 242 -9.07 -6.02 -11.65
CA ILE A 242 -9.11 -4.58 -11.38
C ILE A 242 -8.91 -3.76 -12.65
N VAL A 243 -8.05 -4.22 -13.57
CA VAL A 243 -7.85 -3.58 -14.87
C VAL A 243 -9.14 -3.66 -15.69
N ASP A 244 -9.80 -4.82 -15.76
CA ASP A 244 -11.08 -4.99 -16.47
C ASP A 244 -12.20 -4.10 -15.88
N MET A 245 -12.06 -3.69 -14.61
CA MET A 245 -12.95 -2.74 -13.92
C MET A 245 -12.57 -1.27 -14.14
N GLY A 246 -11.48 -0.99 -14.84
CA GLY A 246 -11.05 0.38 -15.21
C GLY A 246 -9.82 0.89 -14.48
N ALA A 247 -9.16 0.07 -13.63
CA ALA A 247 -7.88 0.45 -13.06
C ALA A 247 -6.82 0.62 -14.17
N VAL A 248 -5.91 1.57 -13.97
CA VAL A 248 -4.88 1.92 -14.95
C VAL A 248 -3.47 1.73 -14.42
N ASP A 249 -2.54 1.48 -15.32
CA ASP A 249 -1.12 1.43 -14.98
C ASP A 249 -0.61 2.82 -14.58
N GLY A 250 0.05 2.95 -13.43
CA GLY A 250 0.48 4.24 -12.85
C GLY A 250 1.45 5.04 -13.74
N PHE A 251 2.27 4.35 -14.54
CA PHE A 251 3.24 4.98 -15.45
C PHE A 251 2.60 5.50 -16.73
N SER A 252 1.84 4.64 -17.42
CA SER A 252 1.23 4.97 -18.72
C SER A 252 -0.09 5.71 -18.59
N GLY A 253 -0.83 5.52 -17.50
CA GLY A 253 -2.22 5.93 -17.34
C GLY A 253 -3.18 5.15 -18.24
N GLU A 254 -2.75 4.04 -18.84
CA GLU A 254 -3.55 3.20 -19.72
C GLU A 254 -4.17 2.03 -18.97
N GLN A 255 -5.39 1.65 -19.36
CA GLN A 255 -6.05 0.43 -18.89
C GLN A 255 -5.41 -0.78 -19.57
N THR A 256 -4.30 -1.27 -19.00
CA THR A 256 -3.53 -2.40 -19.52
C THR A 256 -3.16 -3.34 -18.39
N TYR A 257 -2.93 -4.62 -18.69
CA TYR A 257 -2.52 -5.64 -17.71
C TYR A 257 -1.07 -5.47 -17.27
N LYS A 258 -0.81 -4.36 -16.57
CA LYS A 258 0.47 -3.98 -16.00
C LYS A 258 0.25 -3.41 -14.60
N VAL A 259 1.33 -3.40 -13.85
CA VAL A 259 1.48 -2.62 -12.63
C VAL A 259 2.82 -1.91 -12.76
N ASP A 260 2.83 -0.59 -12.65
CA ASP A 260 4.05 0.21 -12.65
C ASP A 260 4.98 -0.01 -13.85
N GLY A 261 4.38 -0.14 -15.03
CA GLY A 261 5.09 -0.37 -16.29
C GLY A 261 5.48 -1.83 -16.52
N PHE A 262 5.48 -2.66 -15.48
CA PHE A 262 5.78 -4.09 -15.52
C PHE A 262 4.56 -4.90 -15.97
N ASN A 263 4.75 -5.83 -16.90
CA ASN A 263 3.70 -6.74 -17.32
C ASN A 263 3.42 -7.82 -16.25
N LEU A 264 2.32 -8.57 -16.43
CA LEU A 264 1.93 -9.63 -15.48
C LEU A 264 3.05 -10.63 -15.16
N LYS A 265 3.87 -11.02 -16.16
CA LYS A 265 4.95 -11.99 -15.96
C LYS A 265 6.08 -11.41 -15.12
N GLU A 266 6.41 -10.14 -15.34
CA GLU A 266 7.44 -9.43 -14.56
C GLU A 266 7.01 -9.26 -13.11
N ASN A 267 5.75 -8.86 -12.88
CA ASN A 267 5.18 -8.81 -11.52
C ASN A 267 5.17 -10.19 -10.85
N ALA A 268 4.80 -11.24 -11.58
CA ALA A 268 4.80 -12.60 -11.06
C ALA A 268 6.20 -13.13 -10.71
N ASP A 269 7.26 -12.67 -11.38
CA ASP A 269 8.63 -13.08 -11.08
C ASP A 269 9.04 -12.66 -9.66
N ALA A 270 8.67 -11.44 -9.25
CA ALA A 270 8.91 -10.95 -7.89
C ALA A 270 8.23 -11.84 -6.83
N LEU A 271 6.95 -12.18 -7.05
CA LEU A 271 6.20 -13.06 -6.16
C LEU A 271 6.76 -14.49 -6.15
N GLN A 272 7.20 -15.03 -7.31
CA GLN A 272 7.80 -16.36 -7.38
C GLN A 272 9.10 -16.43 -6.58
N ARG A 273 9.97 -15.42 -6.71
CA ARG A 273 11.22 -15.34 -5.93
C ARG A 273 10.96 -15.28 -4.42
N LEU A 274 9.84 -14.72 -4.00
CA LEU A 274 9.43 -14.72 -2.58
C LEU A 274 8.93 -16.10 -2.13
N HIS A 275 8.22 -16.85 -2.97
CA HIS A 275 7.90 -18.26 -2.70
C HIS A 275 9.18 -19.10 -2.56
N ASP A 276 10.17 -18.89 -3.43
CA ASP A 276 11.44 -19.63 -3.41
C ASP A 276 12.27 -19.39 -2.11
N ILE A 277 12.00 -18.32 -1.36
CA ILE A 277 12.61 -18.08 -0.03
C ILE A 277 11.97 -18.95 1.06
N LEU A 278 10.70 -19.34 0.89
CA LEU A 278 9.94 -20.10 1.88
C LEU A 278 10.13 -21.63 1.77
N ASP A 279 10.65 -22.09 0.63
CA ASP A 279 10.94 -23.51 0.34
C ASP A 279 12.29 -23.99 0.95
#